data_AF-C9JC63-F1
#
_entry.id   AF-C9JC63-F1
#
_cell.length_a   1.000
_cell.length_b   1.000
_cell.length_c   1.000
_cell.angle_alpha   90.00
_cell.angle_beta   90.00
_cell.angle_gamma   90.00
#
_symmetry.space_group_name_H-M   'P 1'
#
loop_
_entity.id
_entity.type
_entity.pdbx_description
1 polymer ?
#
loop_
_entity_poly.entity_id
_entity_poly.type
_entity_poly.pdbx_seq_one_letter_code
_entity_poly.pdbx_strand_id
1 'polypeptide(L)'
;MHVDLGLPWWGAIAACTVFARCLIFPLIVTGQREAARIHNHLPEIQKFSSRIREAKLAGDHIEYYKASSEMALYQKKHGIKLYKPLILPVTQAPIFISFFIALREMANLPVP
;
A
#
# COMPACT_ATOMS: atom_id res chain seq x y z
N MET A 1 -21.89 -23.66 -16.72
CA MET A 1 -21.27 -24.16 -15.47
C MET A 1 -21.79 -23.35 -14.27
N HIS A 2 -23.11 -23.33 -14.08
CA HIS A 2 -23.81 -22.37 -13.20
C HIS A 2 -24.70 -23.04 -12.13
N VAL A 3 -24.67 -24.36 -11.99
CA VAL A 3 -25.53 -25.03 -11.01
C VAL A 3 -24.72 -26.22 -10.53
N ASP A 4 -24.26 -26.20 -9.27
CA ASP A 4 -23.95 -27.41 -8.47
C ASP A 4 -23.27 -27.12 -7.11
N LEU A 5 -22.97 -25.87 -6.77
CA LEU A 5 -22.31 -25.59 -5.48
C LEU A 5 -23.25 -25.36 -4.30
N GLY A 6 -24.57 -25.21 -4.50
CA GLY A 6 -25.56 -25.09 -3.40
C GLY A 6 -25.29 -23.99 -2.37
N LEU A 7 -24.29 -23.13 -2.62
CA LEU A 7 -23.79 -22.14 -1.69
C LEU A 7 -24.65 -20.88 -1.83
N PRO A 8 -25.09 -20.28 -0.71
CA PRO A 8 -25.74 -18.99 -0.77
C PRO A 8 -24.80 -17.98 -1.46
N TRP A 9 -25.37 -17.01 -2.17
CA TRP A 9 -24.63 -16.04 -2.98
C TRP A 9 -23.51 -15.34 -2.19
N TRP A 10 -23.75 -15.02 -0.91
CA TRP A 10 -22.75 -14.43 -0.02
C TRP A 10 -21.58 -15.40 0.26
N GLY A 11 -21.85 -16.70 0.30
CA GLY A 11 -20.84 -17.75 0.47
C GLY A 11 -19.91 -17.87 -0.74
N ALA A 12 -20.43 -17.69 -1.95
CA ALA A 12 -19.60 -17.62 -3.16
C ALA A 12 -18.66 -16.40 -3.14
N ILE A 13 -19.15 -15.24 -2.70
CA ILE A 13 -18.34 -14.02 -2.53
C ILE A 13 -17.25 -14.25 -1.48
N ALA A 14 -17.61 -14.81 -0.33
CA ALA A 14 -16.68 -15.08 0.76
C ALA A 14 -15.57 -16.05 0.30
N ALA A 15 -15.94 -17.14 -0.38
CA ALA A 15 -14.99 -18.10 -0.93
C ALA A 15 -14.03 -17.48 -1.95
N CYS A 16 -14.55 -16.70 -2.91
CA CYS A 16 -13.75 -15.96 -3.87
C CYS A 16 -12.80 -14.96 -3.19
N THR A 17 -13.25 -14.28 -2.13
CA THR A 17 -12.43 -13.35 -1.36
C THR A 17 -11.27 -14.08 -0.68
N VAL A 18 -11.54 -15.17 0.03
CA VAL A 18 -10.52 -15.95 0.73
C VAL A 18 -9.51 -16.49 -0.26
N PHE A 19 -9.97 -17.04 -1.38
CA PHE A 19 -9.11 -17.54 -2.44
C PHE A 19 -8.19 -16.45 -3.00
N ALA A 20 -8.76 -15.29 -3.37
CA ALA A 20 -7.97 -14.15 -3.84
C ALA A 20 -6.96 -13.66 -2.79
N ARG A 21 -7.36 -13.63 -1.50
CA ARG A 21 -6.49 -13.25 -0.39
C ARG A 21 -5.33 -14.21 -0.22
N CYS A 22 -5.55 -15.52 -0.34
CA CYS A 22 -4.48 -16.52 -0.32
C CYS A 22 -3.48 -16.32 -1.46
N LEU A 23 -3.96 -15.99 -2.67
CA LEU A 23 -3.09 -15.74 -3.83
C LEU A 23 -2.22 -14.50 -3.67
N ILE A 24 -2.78 -13.39 -3.17
CA ILE A 24 -2.04 -12.12 -3.02
C ILE A 24 -1.26 -12.03 -1.70
N PHE A 25 -1.49 -12.93 -0.75
CA PHE A 25 -0.82 -12.94 0.56
C PHE A 25 0.71 -12.78 0.48
N PRO A 26 1.48 -13.52 -0.36
CA PRO A 26 2.93 -13.32 -0.45
C PRO A 26 3.33 -11.91 -0.91
N LEU A 27 2.53 -11.29 -1.78
CA LEU A 27 2.75 -9.91 -2.22
C LEU A 27 2.53 -8.92 -1.08
N ILE A 28 1.45 -9.10 -0.31
CA ILE A 28 1.14 -8.30 0.87
C ILE A 28 2.29 -8.39 1.89
N VAL A 29 2.77 -9.60 2.20
CA VAL A 29 3.88 -9.82 3.13
C VAL A 29 5.14 -9.08 2.66
N THR A 30 5.42 -9.09 1.35
CA THR A 30 6.56 -8.37 0.79
C THR A 30 6.41 -6.86 0.95
N GLY A 31 5.23 -6.29 0.67
CA GLY A 31 4.95 -4.87 0.88
C GLY A 31 5.07 -4.45 2.36
N GLN A 32 4.58 -5.30 3.28
CA GLN A 32 4.65 -5.04 4.73
C GLN A 32 6.08 -5.08 5.25
N ARG A 33 6.93 -6.00 4.76
CA ARG A 33 8.36 -6.03 5.09
C ARG A 33 9.08 -4.74 4.70
N GLU A 34 8.76 -4.21 3.52
CA GLU A 34 9.34 -2.95 3.02
C GLU A 34 8.87 -1.75 3.87
N ALA A 35 7.59 -1.73 4.25
CA ALA A 35 7.04 -0.72 5.15
C ALA A 35 7.69 -0.76 6.55
N ALA A 36 7.87 -1.95 7.12
CA ALA A 36 8.57 -2.14 8.39
C ALA A 36 10.03 -1.66 8.32
N ARG A 37 10.73 -1.95 7.22
CA ARG A 37 12.09 -1.45 7.02
C ARG A 37 12.12 0.08 6.96
N ILE A 38 11.19 0.72 6.25
CA ILE A 38 11.08 2.19 6.23
C ILE A 38 10.82 2.73 7.64
N HIS A 39 9.93 2.09 8.40
CA HIS A 39 9.59 2.50 9.76
C HIS A 39 10.82 2.51 10.67
N ASN A 40 11.69 1.51 10.57
CA ASN A 40 12.95 1.45 11.34
C ASN A 40 13.91 2.61 11.01
N HIS A 41 13.87 3.14 9.79
CA HIS A 41 14.71 4.27 9.36
C HIS A 41 13.98 5.61 9.43
N LEU A 42 12.71 5.63 9.84
CA LEU A 42 11.88 6.82 9.89
C LEU A 42 12.49 7.96 10.72
N PRO A 43 13.11 7.71 11.90
CA PRO A 43 13.74 8.78 12.66
C PRO A 43 14.85 9.51 11.90
N GLU A 44 15.70 8.78 11.18
CA GLU A 44 16.78 9.37 10.38
C GLU A 44 16.24 10.10 9.15
N ILE A 45 15.25 9.52 8.47
CA ILE A 45 14.55 10.17 7.34
C ILE A 45 13.92 11.50 7.78
N GLN A 46 13.34 11.54 8.99
CA GLN A 46 12.73 12.74 9.55
C GLN A 46 13.77 13.84 9.84
N LYS A 47 14.96 13.48 10.35
CA LYS A 47 16.06 14.45 10.54
C LYS A 47 16.51 15.10 9.23
N PHE A 48 16.64 14.33 8.15
CA PHE A 48 16.94 14.91 6.84
C PHE A 48 15.79 15.80 6.35
N SER A 49 14.55 15.32 6.51
CA SER A 49 13.35 16.03 6.07
C SER A 49 13.15 17.36 6.82
N SER A 50 13.50 17.43 8.11
CA SER A 50 13.46 18.68 8.87
C SER A 50 14.49 19.69 8.36
N ARG A 51 15.74 19.25 8.13
CA ARG A 51 16.81 20.09 7.55
C ARG A 51 16.43 20.63 6.17
N ILE A 52 15.88 19.78 5.29
CA ILE A 52 15.40 20.20 3.97
C ILE A 52 14.31 21.27 4.11
N ARG A 53 13.36 21.07 5.05
CA ARG A 53 12.27 22.02 5.30
C ARG A 53 12.80 23.35 5.83
N GLU A 54 13.70 23.32 6.80
CA GLU A 54 14.32 24.51 7.39
C GLU A 54 15.12 25.31 6.37
N ALA A 55 15.98 24.64 5.59
CA ALA A 55 16.74 25.26 4.51
C ALA A 55 15.82 25.91 3.46
N LYS A 56 14.74 25.21 3.08
CA LYS A 56 13.74 25.75 2.15
C LYS A 56 13.04 27.01 2.71
N LEU A 57 12.71 27.03 3.99
CA LEU A 57 12.10 28.19 4.64
C LEU A 57 13.08 29.37 4.79
N ALA A 58 14.34 29.08 5.04
CA ALA A 58 15.41 30.08 5.13
C ALA A 58 15.86 30.62 3.75
N GLY A 59 15.41 30.02 2.65
CA GLY A 59 15.91 30.35 1.31
C GLY A 59 17.35 29.87 1.05
N ASP A 60 17.88 28.99 1.90
CA ASP A 60 19.21 28.43 1.76
C ASP A 60 19.19 27.27 0.76
N HIS A 61 19.45 27.60 -0.51
CA HIS A 61 19.49 26.62 -1.58
C HIS A 61 20.67 25.63 -1.43
N ILE A 62 21.80 26.05 -0.86
CA ILE A 62 22.99 25.19 -0.72
C ILE A 62 22.70 24.07 0.27
N GLU A 63 22.20 24.42 1.46
CA GLU A 63 21.85 23.43 2.48
C GLU A 63 20.69 22.55 2.02
N TYR A 64 19.72 23.10 1.27
CA TYR A 64 18.65 22.31 0.67
C TYR A 64 19.18 21.20 -0.24
N TYR A 65 20.07 21.53 -1.19
CA TYR A 65 20.65 20.52 -2.09
C TYR A 65 21.51 19.51 -1.35
N LYS A 66 22.29 19.96 -0.36
CA LYS A 66 23.13 19.10 0.45
C LYS A 66 22.30 18.11 1.26
N ALA A 67 21.32 18.58 2.04
CA ALA A 67 20.46 17.72 2.86
C ALA A 67 19.62 16.75 2.00
N SER A 68 19.15 17.19 0.83
CA SER A 68 18.45 16.34 -0.13
C SER A 68 19.35 15.23 -0.69
N SER A 69 20.61 15.56 -1.03
CA SER A 69 21.60 14.59 -1.51
C SER A 69 21.97 13.57 -0.42
N GLU A 70 22.20 14.03 0.81
CA GLU A 70 22.46 13.17 1.96
C GLU A 70 21.31 12.19 2.23
N MET A 71 20.06 12.67 2.14
CA MET A 71 18.87 11.82 2.25
C MET A 71 18.83 10.74 1.16
N ALA A 72 19.10 11.12 -0.10
CA ALA A 72 19.11 10.19 -1.22
C ALA A 72 20.24 9.13 -1.08
N LEU A 73 21.43 9.55 -0.65
CA LEU A 73 22.55 8.67 -0.36
C LEU A 73 22.23 7.70 0.78
N TYR A 74 21.63 8.20 1.86
CA TYR A 74 21.20 7.38 2.98
C TYR A 74 20.18 6.32 2.55
N GLN A 75 19.15 6.71 1.80
CA GLN A 75 18.15 5.79 1.27
C GLN A 75 18.79 4.72 0.37
N LYS A 76 19.71 5.12 -0.53
CA LYS A 76 20.43 4.19 -1.40
C LYS A 76 21.31 3.22 -0.61
N LYS A 77 22.05 3.72 0.39
CA LYS A 77 22.93 2.92 1.26
C LYS A 77 22.16 1.86 2.04
N HIS A 78 20.96 2.19 2.52
CA HIS A 78 20.10 1.27 3.28
C HIS A 78 19.07 0.54 2.40
N GLY A 79 19.15 0.70 1.07
CA GLY A 79 18.26 0.04 0.11
C GLY A 79 16.78 0.43 0.25
N ILE A 80 16.49 1.57 0.88
CA ILE A 80 15.15 2.07 1.18
C ILE A 80 14.50 2.57 -0.11
N LYS A 81 13.38 1.96 -0.49
CA LYS A 81 12.57 2.40 -1.63
C LYS A 81 11.19 2.80 -1.15
N LEU A 82 10.94 4.11 -1.05
CA LEU A 82 9.68 4.68 -0.53
C LEU A 82 8.43 4.29 -1.34
N TYR A 83 8.60 3.94 -2.62
CA TYR A 83 7.49 3.54 -3.49
C TYR A 83 7.07 2.07 -3.32
N LYS A 84 7.93 1.21 -2.75
CA LYS A 84 7.64 -0.23 -2.63
C LYS A 84 6.40 -0.55 -1.80
N PRO A 85 6.14 0.12 -0.65
CA PRO A 85 4.90 -0.09 0.10
C PRO A 85 3.62 0.26 -0.66
N LEU A 86 3.69 1.10 -1.70
CA LEU A 86 2.52 1.49 -2.50
C LEU A 86 1.90 0.31 -3.27
N ILE A 87 2.59 -0.82 -3.38
CA ILE A 87 2.04 -2.05 -3.95
C ILE A 87 0.79 -2.52 -3.20
N LEU A 88 0.74 -2.33 -1.88
CA LEU A 88 -0.38 -2.74 -1.02
C LEU A 88 -1.69 -2.03 -1.41
N PRO A 89 -1.79 -0.68 -1.38
CA PRO A 89 -3.01 0.01 -1.76
C PRO A 89 -3.35 -0.16 -3.25
N VAL A 90 -2.35 -0.23 -4.14
CA VAL A 90 -2.58 -0.44 -5.58
C VAL A 90 -3.22 -1.79 -5.86
N THR A 91 -2.81 -2.85 -5.16
CA THR A 91 -3.43 -4.18 -5.28
C THR A 91 -4.78 -4.26 -4.55
N GLN A 92 -4.91 -3.62 -3.39
CA GLN A 92 -6.10 -3.73 -2.56
C GLN A 92 -7.29 -2.91 -3.10
N ALA A 93 -7.06 -1.73 -3.68
CA ALA A 93 -8.13 -0.84 -4.13
C ALA A 93 -9.04 -1.47 -5.20
N PRO A 94 -8.54 -2.11 -6.27
CA PRO A 94 -9.39 -2.77 -7.27
C PRO A 94 -10.23 -3.91 -6.69
N ILE A 95 -9.63 -4.69 -5.77
CA ILE A 95 -10.32 -5.78 -5.07
C ILE A 95 -11.47 -5.19 -4.25
N PHE A 96 -11.19 -4.17 -3.44
CA PHE A 96 -12.19 -3.51 -2.62
C PHE A 96 -13.34 -2.91 -3.46
N ILE A 97 -13.01 -2.21 -4.54
CA ILE A 97 -13.99 -1.61 -5.46
C ILE A 97 -14.87 -2.71 -6.08
N SER A 98 -14.27 -3.80 -6.55
CA SER A 98 -15.00 -4.94 -7.12
C SER A 98 -16.00 -5.53 -6.13
N PHE A 99 -15.57 -5.81 -4.89
CA PHE A 99 -16.47 -6.32 -3.85
C PHE A 99 -17.54 -5.32 -3.45
N PHE A 100 -17.21 -4.04 -3.36
CA PHE A 100 -18.16 -2.99 -3.02
C PHE A 100 -19.27 -2.89 -4.08
N ILE A 101 -18.92 -2.88 -5.37
CA ILE A 101 -19.91 -2.86 -6.46
C ILE A 101 -20.76 -4.12 -6.41
N ALA A 102 -20.16 -5.31 -6.26
CA ALA A 102 -20.91 -6.55 -6.19
C ALA A 102 -21.93 -6.53 -5.05
N LEU A 103 -21.50 -6.19 -3.83
CA LEU A 103 -22.39 -6.10 -2.67
C LEU A 103 -23.50 -5.06 -2.86
N ARG A 104 -23.18 -3.91 -3.48
CA ARG A 104 -24.16 -2.85 -3.76
C ARG A 104 -25.22 -3.30 -4.75
N GLU A 105 -24.83 -3.92 -5.86
CA GLU A 105 -25.78 -4.41 -6.86
C GLU A 105 -26.65 -5.54 -6.28
N MET A 106 -26.10 -6.39 -5.41
CA MET A 106 -26.88 -7.44 -4.72
C MET A 106 -27.86 -6.89 -3.68
N ALA A 107 -27.57 -5.77 -3.03
CA ALA A 107 -28.51 -5.08 -2.15
C ALA A 107 -29.62 -4.33 -2.92
N ASN A 108 -29.35 -3.92 -4.16
CA ASN A 108 -30.30 -3.20 -5.03
C ASN A 108 -31.19 -4.14 -5.85
N LEU A 109 -30.76 -5.37 -6.08
CA LEU A 109 -31.62 -6.42 -6.64
C LEU A 109 -32.60 -6.87 -5.54
N PRO A 110 -33.92 -6.87 -5.78
CA PRO A 110 -34.88 -7.47 -4.87
C PRO A 110 -34.66 -8.99 -4.92
N VAL A 111 -33.78 -9.49 -4.05
CA VAL A 111 -33.66 -10.92 -3.82
C VAL A 111 -34.88 -11.31 -2.98
N PRO A 112 -35.72 -12.27 -3.38
CA PRO A 112 -36.67 -12.89 -2.47
C PRO A 112 -35.97 -13.55 -1.28
#